data_AF-A0A7R8YWW2-F1
#
_entry.id   AF-A0A7R8YWW2-F1
#
_cell.length_a   1.000
_cell.length_b   1.000
_cell.length_c   1.000
_cell.angle_alpha   90.00
_cell.angle_beta   90.00
_cell.angle_gamma   90.00
#
_symmetry.space_group_name_H-M   'P 1'
#
loop_
_entity.id
_entity.type
_entity.pdbx_description
1 polymer ?
#
loop_
_entity_poly.entity_id
_entity_poly.type
_entity_poly.pdbx_seq_one_letter_code
_entity_poly.pdbx_strand_id
1 'polypeptide(L)'
;MRSLFGLSFLLCVVFGTWVPKNREEICKDRKECIKEANLSKSNLDLVMQDAFGAEFPLNDELNRYIYCMGEKSELWEMGTMDANIDRVYEVFHALGYDVNKDDLEKCFVPIFDVSYYVWAGRSIKCLWDKKLIRRKAGCSCGNESTATGQHAK
;
A
#
# COMPACT_ATOMS: atom_id res chain seq x y z
N MET A 1 38.48 -3.71 7.84
CA MET A 1 37.17 -3.94 8.49
C MET A 1 36.69 -2.63 9.10
N ARG A 2 35.82 -1.90 8.41
CA ARG A 2 35.01 -0.81 8.97
C ARG A 2 33.56 -1.14 8.59
N SER A 3 32.72 -1.18 9.61
CA SER A 3 31.39 -1.78 9.61
C SER A 3 30.46 -1.18 8.54
N LEU A 4 29.97 -2.05 7.65
CA LEU A 4 28.90 -1.79 6.67
C LEU A 4 27.51 -2.20 7.20
N PHE A 5 27.34 -2.35 8.52
CA PHE A 5 26.05 -2.76 9.10
C PHE A 5 25.07 -1.59 9.37
N GLY A 6 25.46 -0.34 9.11
CA GLY A 6 24.66 0.84 9.41
C GLY A 6 23.65 1.29 8.34
N LEU A 7 23.73 0.79 7.09
CA LEU A 7 22.86 1.27 5.99
C LEU A 7 21.64 0.37 5.70
N SER A 8 21.57 -0.83 6.29
CA SER A 8 20.47 -1.78 6.04
C SER A 8 19.22 -1.49 6.87
N PHE A 9 19.36 -0.78 7.99
CA PHE A 9 18.24 -0.48 8.90
C PHE A 9 17.33 0.64 8.37
N LEU A 10 17.87 1.57 7.58
CA LEU A 10 17.11 2.70 7.02
C LEU A 10 16.10 2.30 5.92
N LEU A 11 16.20 1.07 5.40
CA LEU A 11 15.34 0.54 4.32
C LEU A 11 14.08 -0.20 4.81
N CYS A 12 13.85 -0.30 6.13
CA CYS A 12 12.67 -0.96 6.70
C CYS A 12 11.44 -0.04 6.88
N VAL A 13 11.60 1.28 6.73
CA VAL A 13 10.62 2.28 7.20
C VAL A 13 9.50 2.55 6.18
N VAL A 14 9.51 1.92 5.00
CA VAL A 14 8.69 2.40 3.87
C VAL A 14 7.44 1.56 3.57
N PHE A 15 7.41 0.26 3.91
CA PHE A 15 6.18 -0.55 3.88
C PHE A 15 6.03 -1.52 5.07
N GLY A 16 6.96 -1.49 6.03
CA GLY A 16 6.82 -2.19 7.33
C GLY A 16 6.06 -1.37 8.38
N THR A 17 5.39 -0.31 7.96
CA THR A 17 4.96 0.84 8.78
C THR A 17 3.59 1.36 8.36
N TRP A 18 2.77 0.51 7.70
CA TRP A 18 1.37 0.86 7.39
C TRP A 18 0.51 1.06 8.64
N VAL A 19 0.98 0.62 9.81
CA VAL A 19 0.28 0.65 11.09
C VAL A 19 1.36 0.60 12.19
N PRO A 20 1.12 0.99 13.47
CA PRO A 20 1.87 0.49 14.63
C PRO A 20 1.81 -1.04 14.82
N LYS A 21 1.52 -1.81 13.75
CA LYS A 21 1.68 -3.25 13.69
C LYS A 21 3.14 -3.56 13.41
N ASN A 22 3.62 -4.66 13.98
CA ASN A 22 4.96 -5.10 13.66
C ASN A 22 5.02 -5.59 12.19
N ARG A 23 6.22 -5.64 11.62
CA ARG A 23 6.42 -6.04 10.22
C ARG A 23 5.83 -7.42 9.89
N GLU A 24 5.81 -8.34 10.85
CA GLU A 24 5.31 -9.70 10.67
C GLU A 24 3.79 -9.70 10.44
N GLU A 25 3.05 -8.90 11.19
CA GLU A 25 1.60 -8.71 11.03
C GLU A 25 1.26 -8.10 9.67
N ILE A 26 1.99 -7.08 9.23
CA ILE A 26 1.77 -6.48 7.90
C ILE A 26 2.02 -7.51 6.79
N CYS A 27 3.05 -8.33 6.94
CA CYS A 27 3.36 -9.39 5.97
C CYS A 27 2.31 -10.51 5.98
N LYS A 28 1.73 -10.82 7.14
CA LYS A 28 0.60 -11.74 7.27
C LYS A 28 -0.64 -11.18 6.59
N ASP A 29 -1.03 -9.96 6.92
CA ASP A 29 -2.19 -9.28 6.34
C ASP A 29 -2.06 -9.18 4.81
N ARG A 30 -0.87 -8.85 4.31
CA ARG A 30 -0.58 -8.83 2.86
C ARG A 30 -0.84 -10.19 2.20
N LYS A 31 -0.39 -11.29 2.80
CA LYS A 31 -0.60 -12.65 2.26
C LYS A 31 -2.08 -13.03 2.27
N GLU A 32 -2.80 -12.66 3.33
CA GLU A 32 -4.25 -12.86 3.43
C GLU A 32 -4.97 -12.08 2.32
N CYS A 33 -4.67 -10.80 2.16
CA CYS A 33 -5.30 -9.94 1.16
C CYS A 33 -4.96 -10.34 -0.29
N ILE A 34 -3.74 -10.81 -0.57
CA ILE A 34 -3.38 -11.38 -1.89
C ILE A 34 -4.29 -12.57 -2.23
N LYS A 35 -4.49 -13.46 -1.25
CA LYS A 35 -5.35 -14.65 -1.42
C LYS A 35 -6.81 -14.27 -1.57
N GLU A 36 -7.30 -13.35 -0.76
CA GLU A 36 -8.70 -12.90 -0.76
C GLU A 36 -9.07 -12.16 -2.05
N ALA A 37 -8.17 -11.29 -2.53
CA ALA A 37 -8.35 -10.58 -3.79
C ALA A 37 -8.16 -11.48 -5.03
N ASN A 38 -7.70 -12.72 -4.84
CA ASN A 38 -7.27 -13.62 -5.92
C ASN A 38 -6.30 -12.91 -6.89
N LEU A 39 -5.31 -12.21 -6.31
CA LEU A 39 -4.43 -11.32 -7.07
C LEU A 39 -3.60 -12.13 -8.07
N SER A 40 -3.78 -11.87 -9.36
CA SER A 40 -3.00 -12.49 -10.43
C SER A 40 -1.52 -12.15 -10.28
N LYS A 41 -0.64 -13.02 -10.81
CA LYS A 41 0.80 -12.77 -10.79
C LYS A 41 1.17 -11.43 -11.42
N SER A 42 0.51 -11.03 -12.51
CA SER A 42 0.71 -9.72 -13.14
C SER A 42 0.34 -8.54 -12.24
N ASN A 43 -0.79 -8.62 -11.52
CA ASN A 43 -1.17 -7.57 -10.58
C ASN A 43 -0.33 -7.59 -9.31
N LEU A 44 0.09 -8.76 -8.84
CA LEU A 44 1.05 -8.90 -7.76
C LEU A 44 2.38 -8.26 -8.14
N ASP A 45 2.87 -8.53 -9.35
CA ASP A 45 4.06 -7.90 -9.89
C ASP A 45 3.87 -6.39 -9.97
N LEU A 46 2.70 -5.85 -10.35
CA LEU A 46 2.44 -4.40 -10.33
C LEU A 46 2.40 -3.80 -8.91
N VAL A 47 1.84 -4.50 -7.93
CA VAL A 47 1.84 -4.09 -6.51
C VAL A 47 3.27 -4.08 -5.97
N MET A 48 4.05 -5.11 -6.32
CA MET A 48 5.42 -5.35 -5.83
C MET A 48 6.48 -4.54 -6.59
N GLN A 49 6.27 -4.23 -7.87
CA GLN A 49 7.18 -3.43 -8.70
C GLN A 49 6.96 -1.94 -8.45
N ASP A 50 8.07 -1.21 -8.32
CA ASP A 50 8.12 0.25 -8.31
C ASP A 50 7.82 0.79 -9.72
N ALA A 51 6.56 0.74 -10.17
CA ALA A 51 6.17 1.21 -11.50
C ALA A 51 6.18 2.76 -11.58
N PHE A 52 7.38 3.35 -11.61
CA PHE A 52 7.60 4.77 -11.84
C PHE A 52 7.05 5.18 -13.23
N GLY A 53 6.11 6.12 -13.24
CA GLY A 53 5.55 6.69 -14.46
C GLY A 53 4.42 5.89 -15.12
N ALA A 54 4.04 4.74 -14.56
CA ALA A 54 2.87 4.00 -15.00
C ALA A 54 1.59 4.63 -14.47
N GLU A 55 0.52 4.58 -15.28
CA GLU A 55 -0.84 4.88 -14.83
C GLU A 55 -1.23 3.90 -13.71
N PHE A 56 -1.91 4.38 -12.67
CA PHE A 56 -2.37 3.52 -11.58
C PHE A 56 -3.42 2.54 -12.12
N PRO A 57 -3.16 1.22 -12.11
CA PRO A 57 -4.08 0.26 -12.67
C PRO A 57 -5.29 0.09 -11.76
N LEU A 58 -6.48 0.44 -12.27
CA LEU A 58 -7.75 0.12 -11.62
C LEU A 58 -8.32 -1.15 -12.25
N ASN A 59 -8.39 -2.21 -11.45
CA ASN A 59 -9.10 -3.44 -11.81
C ASN A 59 -9.66 -4.10 -10.55
N ASP A 60 -10.55 -5.07 -10.73
CA ASP A 60 -11.26 -5.71 -9.63
C ASP A 60 -10.34 -6.39 -8.60
N GLU A 61 -9.27 -7.04 -9.05
CA GLU A 61 -8.31 -7.69 -8.15
C GLU A 61 -7.58 -6.66 -7.28
N LEU A 62 -7.08 -5.58 -7.89
CA LEU A 62 -6.37 -4.51 -7.16
C LEU A 62 -7.30 -3.74 -6.23
N ASN A 63 -8.52 -3.45 -6.67
CA ASN A 63 -9.54 -2.79 -5.86
C ASN A 63 -9.86 -3.59 -4.59
N ARG A 64 -9.99 -4.93 -4.72
CA ARG A 64 -10.19 -5.84 -3.57
C ARG A 64 -8.98 -5.89 -2.67
N TYR A 65 -7.79 -6.00 -3.24
CA TYR A 65 -6.54 -6.02 -2.49
C TYR A 65 -6.35 -4.73 -1.67
N ILE A 66 -6.56 -3.57 -2.29
CA ILE A 66 -6.48 -2.26 -1.63
C ILE A 66 -7.49 -2.19 -0.49
N TYR A 67 -8.75 -2.56 -0.76
CA TYR A 67 -9.81 -2.56 0.26
C TYR A 67 -9.43 -3.41 1.48
N CYS A 68 -9.01 -4.66 1.26
CA CYS A 68 -8.60 -5.57 2.33
C CYS A 68 -7.42 -4.99 3.15
N MET A 69 -6.41 -4.41 2.48
CA MET A 69 -5.26 -3.83 3.19
C MET A 69 -5.65 -2.66 4.08
N GLY A 70 -6.55 -1.77 3.63
CA GLY A 70 -6.99 -0.66 4.46
C GLY A 70 -7.95 -1.08 5.57
N GLU A 71 -8.79 -2.10 5.36
CA GLU A 71 -9.61 -2.68 6.42
C GLU A 71 -8.73 -3.28 7.53
N LYS A 72 -7.74 -4.11 7.15
CA LYS A 72 -6.76 -4.67 8.09
C LYS A 72 -5.95 -3.59 8.81
N SER A 73 -5.85 -2.39 8.23
CA SER A 73 -5.12 -1.26 8.78
C SER A 73 -6.01 -0.23 9.49
N GLU A 74 -7.31 -0.54 9.63
CA GLU A 74 -8.32 0.30 10.26
C GLU A 74 -8.45 1.69 9.59
N LEU A 75 -8.16 1.77 8.29
CA LEU A 75 -8.31 2.99 7.50
C LEU A 75 -9.78 3.27 7.16
N TRP A 76 -10.61 2.23 7.14
CA TRP A 76 -12.05 2.29 6.92
C TRP A 76 -12.76 1.11 7.58
N GLU A 77 -14.05 1.26 7.83
CA GLU A 77 -14.88 0.18 8.41
C GLU A 77 -15.20 -0.91 7.38
N MET A 78 -15.13 -2.17 7.82
CA MET A 78 -15.42 -3.36 7.01
C MET A 78 -16.82 -3.29 6.38
N GLY A 79 -16.90 -3.54 5.06
CA GLY A 79 -18.13 -3.50 4.28
C GLY A 79 -18.68 -2.10 4.01
N THR A 80 -17.96 -1.02 4.37
CA THR A 80 -18.40 0.36 4.18
C THR A 80 -17.47 1.15 3.24
N MET A 81 -17.87 2.40 2.97
CA MET A 81 -17.03 3.46 2.38
C MET A 81 -16.70 4.55 3.41
N ASP A 82 -16.77 4.22 4.70
CA ASP A 82 -16.51 5.16 5.79
C ASP A 82 -15.02 5.12 6.16
N ALA A 83 -14.27 6.11 5.66
CA ALA A 83 -12.85 6.24 5.92
C ALA A 83 -12.58 7.01 7.21
N ASN A 84 -11.71 6.45 8.07
CA ASN A 84 -11.17 7.15 9.21
C ASN A 84 -10.02 8.07 8.74
N ILE A 85 -10.35 9.31 8.35
CA ILE A 85 -9.40 10.28 7.80
C ILE A 85 -8.25 10.57 8.76
N ASP A 86 -8.51 10.65 10.06
CA ASP A 86 -7.47 10.85 11.07
C ASP A 86 -6.47 9.70 11.06
N ARG A 87 -6.96 8.47 10.98
CA ARG A 87 -6.12 7.29 10.89
C ARG A 87 -5.31 7.25 9.60
N VAL A 88 -5.92 7.56 8.46
CA VAL A 88 -5.21 7.67 7.17
C VAL A 88 -4.11 8.72 7.26
N TYR A 89 -4.40 9.88 7.83
CA TYR A 89 -3.43 10.96 8.04
C TYR A 89 -2.26 10.52 8.89
N GLU A 90 -2.51 9.90 10.05
CA GLU A 90 -1.47 9.37 10.94
C GLU A 90 -0.55 8.38 10.23
N VAL A 91 -1.12 7.43 9.50
CA VAL A 91 -0.37 6.40 8.77
C VAL A 91 0.51 7.04 7.70
N PHE A 92 -0.03 7.94 6.90
CA PHE A 92 0.72 8.58 5.81
C PHE A 92 1.83 9.48 6.34
N HIS A 93 1.55 10.24 7.41
CA HIS A 93 2.55 11.07 8.07
C HIS A 93 3.66 10.23 8.70
N ALA A 94 3.33 9.10 9.34
CA ALA A 94 4.32 8.16 9.88
C ALA A 94 5.22 7.55 8.79
N LEU A 95 4.70 7.37 7.58
CA LEU A 95 5.44 6.93 6.40
C LEU A 95 6.30 8.06 5.77
N GLY A 96 6.21 9.29 6.29
CA GLY A 96 6.93 10.45 5.79
C GLY A 96 6.34 11.04 4.51
N TYR A 97 5.06 10.77 4.23
CA TYR A 97 4.33 11.49 3.18
C TYR A 97 3.87 12.85 3.70
N ASP A 98 4.09 13.89 2.89
CA ASP A 98 3.58 15.23 3.15
C ASP A 98 2.17 15.34 2.57
N VAL A 99 1.20 14.80 3.31
CA VAL A 99 -0.23 14.91 3.01
C VAL A 99 -0.91 15.79 4.05
N ASN A 100 -1.85 16.62 3.61
CA ASN A 100 -2.74 17.36 4.50
C ASN A 100 -4.11 16.65 4.58
N LYS A 101 -4.86 16.89 5.66
CA LYS A 101 -6.17 16.25 5.88
C LYS A 101 -7.19 16.64 4.81
N ASP A 102 -7.24 17.90 4.39
CA ASP A 102 -8.17 18.39 3.36
C ASP A 102 -8.04 17.63 2.04
N ASP A 103 -6.82 17.22 1.65
CA ASP A 103 -6.59 16.42 0.45
C ASP A 103 -7.03 14.97 0.62
N LEU A 104 -6.91 14.41 1.82
CA LEU A 104 -7.45 13.09 2.15
C LEU A 104 -8.98 13.11 2.09
N GLU A 105 -9.63 14.09 2.73
CA GLU A 105 -11.09 14.24 2.70
C GLU A 105 -11.64 14.34 1.27
N LYS A 106 -10.91 15.00 0.37
CA LYS A 106 -11.29 15.09 -1.06
C LYS A 106 -11.14 13.77 -1.82
N CYS A 107 -10.25 12.88 -1.40
CA CYS A 107 -10.02 11.59 -2.06
C CYS A 107 -10.86 10.45 -1.49
N PHE A 108 -11.24 10.52 -0.22
CA PHE A 108 -12.03 9.50 0.48
C PHE A 108 -13.52 9.88 0.59
N VAL A 109 -14.07 10.50 -0.46
CA VAL A 109 -15.50 10.82 -0.53
C VAL A 109 -16.29 9.54 -0.82
N PRO A 110 -17.35 9.21 -0.06
CA PRO A 110 -18.23 8.08 -0.37
C PRO A 110 -18.91 8.23 -1.74
N ILE A 111 -18.99 7.13 -2.49
CA ILE A 111 -19.58 7.09 -3.85
C ILE A 111 -20.68 6.01 -3.88
N PHE A 112 -21.93 6.42 -3.75
CA PHE A 112 -23.05 5.48 -3.50
C PHE A 112 -23.45 4.59 -4.70
N ASP A 113 -22.91 4.82 -5.90
CA ASP A 113 -23.21 4.06 -7.12
C ASP A 113 -22.12 3.04 -7.51
N VAL A 114 -21.13 2.80 -6.64
CA VAL A 114 -20.08 1.80 -6.87
C VAL A 114 -19.94 0.83 -5.69
N SER A 115 -19.20 -0.26 -5.88
CA SER A 115 -18.85 -1.14 -4.75
C SER A 115 -17.80 -0.48 -3.86
N TYR A 116 -17.75 -0.86 -2.58
CA TYR A 116 -16.72 -0.39 -1.65
C TYR A 116 -15.29 -0.74 -2.12
N TYR A 117 -15.12 -1.85 -2.87
CA TYR A 117 -13.85 -2.17 -3.53
C TYR A 117 -13.45 -1.09 -4.55
N VAL A 118 -14.38 -0.73 -5.45
CA VAL A 118 -14.14 0.28 -6.49
C VAL A 118 -13.89 1.66 -5.87
N TRP A 119 -14.64 2.00 -4.82
CA TRP A 119 -14.39 3.21 -4.03
C TRP A 119 -12.96 3.26 -3.50
N ALA A 120 -12.49 2.22 -2.82
CA ALA A 120 -11.14 2.20 -2.25
C ALA A 120 -10.06 2.33 -3.34
N GLY A 121 -10.22 1.64 -4.47
CA GLY A 121 -9.34 1.81 -5.63
C GLY A 121 -9.29 3.24 -6.15
N ARG A 122 -10.46 3.88 -6.31
CA ARG A 122 -10.57 5.29 -6.75
C ARG A 122 -9.97 6.26 -5.74
N SER A 123 -10.14 6.03 -4.44
CA SER A 123 -9.55 6.87 -3.40
C SER A 123 -8.02 6.82 -3.44
N ILE A 124 -7.42 5.63 -3.56
CA ILE A 124 -5.96 5.52 -3.70
C ILE A 124 -5.47 6.10 -5.02
N LYS A 125 -6.20 5.89 -6.12
CA LYS A 125 -5.88 6.55 -7.41
C LYS A 125 -5.90 8.08 -7.30
N CYS A 126 -6.86 8.65 -6.58
CA CYS A 126 -6.94 10.09 -6.35
C CYS A 126 -5.66 10.62 -5.67
N LEU A 127 -5.19 9.93 -4.63
CA LEU A 127 -3.93 10.28 -3.94
C LEU A 127 -2.72 10.16 -4.87
N TRP A 128 -2.70 9.13 -5.71
CA TRP A 128 -1.66 8.92 -6.72
C TRP A 128 -1.63 10.04 -7.77
N ASP A 129 -2.78 10.37 -8.37
CA ASP A 129 -2.91 11.40 -9.41
C ASP A 129 -2.54 12.79 -8.86
N LYS A 130 -2.92 13.08 -7.61
CA LYS A 130 -2.52 14.30 -6.89
C LYS A 130 -1.06 14.30 -6.43
N LYS A 131 -0.31 13.22 -6.69
CA LYS A 131 1.11 13.07 -6.32
C LYS A 131 1.36 13.15 -4.80
N LEU A 132 0.35 12.81 -4.00
CA LEU A 132 0.40 12.80 -2.53
C LEU A 132 1.10 11.56 -1.99
N ILE A 133 0.98 10.44 -2.71
CA ILE A 133 1.74 9.21 -2.47
C ILE A 133 2.79 9.03 -3.56
N ARG A 134 3.95 9.64 -3.39
CA ARG A 134 5.13 9.39 -4.22
C ARG A 134 6.08 8.45 -3.50
N ARG A 135 6.31 7.25 -4.04
CA ARG A 135 7.12 6.21 -3.38
C ARG A 135 8.50 6.75 -2.93
N LYS A 136 8.85 6.52 -1.65
CA LYS A 136 10.21 6.11 -1.26
C LYS A 136 10.31 4.59 -1.48
N ALA A 137 11.51 4.03 -1.63
CA ALA A 137 11.77 2.66 -2.11
C ALA A 137 10.93 1.53 -1.45
N GLY A 138 10.51 0.55 -2.27
CA GLY A 138 9.81 -0.70 -1.91
C GLY A 138 10.36 -1.46 -0.70
N CYS A 139 9.52 -1.90 0.24
CA CYS A 139 9.88 -2.91 1.24
C CYS A 139 9.40 -4.28 0.79
N SER A 140 10.32 -5.24 0.74
CA SER A 140 9.99 -6.65 0.66
C SER A 140 9.64 -7.20 2.05
N CYS A 141 8.62 -8.04 2.14
CA CYS A 141 8.53 -8.99 3.25
C CYS A 141 9.67 -9.98 3.04
N GLY A 142 10.72 -9.89 3.87
CA GLY A 142 11.87 -10.80 3.76
C GLY A 142 11.40 -12.25 3.74
N ASN A 143 11.94 -13.04 2.80
CA ASN A 143 11.68 -14.47 2.48
C ASN A 143 10.82 -14.80 1.25
N GLU A 144 10.76 -13.94 0.23
CA GLU A 144 10.35 -14.35 -1.15
C GLU A 144 11.54 -14.34 -2.13
N SER A 145 12.74 -14.65 -1.61
CA SER A 145 13.98 -14.76 -2.41
C SER A 145 14.64 -16.12 -2.21
N THR A 146 13.92 -17.20 -2.47
CA THR A 146 14.54 -18.35 -3.12
C THR A 146 14.18 -18.29 -4.60
N ALA A 147 15.20 -17.90 -5.39
CA ALA A 147 15.33 -18.03 -6.84
C ALA A 147 14.55 -17.07 -7.76
N THR A 148 15.20 -15.97 -8.15
CA THR A 148 15.77 -15.81 -9.52
C THR A 148 17.04 -14.97 -9.33
N GLY A 149 18.23 -15.52 -9.56
CA GLY A 149 18.73 -15.70 -10.91
C GLY A 149 19.35 -14.38 -11.36
N GLN A 150 20.63 -14.21 -11.05
CA GLN A 150 21.62 -13.38 -11.74
C GLN A 150 21.07 -12.53 -12.90
N HIS A 151 21.25 -11.21 -12.82
CA HIS A 151 21.83 -10.45 -13.93
C HIS A 151 22.43 -9.17 -13.36
N ALA A 152 23.70 -9.27 -12.99
CA ALA A 152 24.63 -8.17 -13.13
C ALA A 152 24.92 -8.00 -14.62
N LYS A 153 24.80 -6.77 -15.11
CA LYS A 153 25.79 -6.17 -16.01
C LYS A 153 26.06 -4.76 -15.51
#